data_AF-X1DX45-F1
#
_entry.id   AF-X1DX45-F1
#
_cell.length_a   1.000
_cell.length_b   1.000
_cell.length_c   1.000
_cell.angle_alpha   90.00
_cell.angle_beta   90.00
_cell.angle_gamma   90.00
#
_symmetry.space_group_name_H-M   'P 1'
#
loop_
_entity.id
_entity.type
_entity.pdbx_description
1 polymer ?
#
loop_
_entity_poly.entity_id
_entity_poly.type
_entity_poly.pdbx_seq_one_letter_code
_entity_poly.pdbx_strand_id
1 'polypeptide(L)'
;LGTAVINLNVQIGNRSSELLDNIMTPVFVLFFAAIGMAMDFSVFKFMWPLVIMYCVGRSIGKITGCSLGGALSKSESKIKKYLGFAMLDQAGVAIGLAFLAAQALSGSALGGKIITIMAATTVVHGLLSPPLIQYAVKKAGEANI
;
A
#
# COMPACT_ATOMS: atom_id res chain seq x y z
N LEU A 1 9.65 13.54 -11.27
CA LEU A 1 10.04 13.46 -12.69
C LEU A 1 8.89 12.98 -13.58
N GLY A 2 8.22 11.87 -13.26
CA GLY A 2 7.09 11.36 -14.08
C GLY A 2 6.02 12.40 -14.45
N THR A 3 5.43 13.10 -13.48
CA THR A 3 4.36 14.09 -13.76
C THR A 3 4.84 15.27 -14.61
N ALA A 4 6.02 15.82 -14.32
CA ALA A 4 6.57 16.94 -15.09
C ALA A 4 6.95 16.54 -16.52
N VAL A 5 7.62 15.40 -16.69
CA VAL A 5 8.09 14.92 -18.01
C VAL A 5 6.92 14.55 -18.91
N ILE A 6 5.91 13.83 -18.38
CA ILE A 6 4.72 13.46 -19.16
C ILE A 6 3.95 14.70 -19.63
N ASN A 7 3.84 15.73 -18.80
CA ASN A 7 3.14 16.97 -19.17
C ASN A 7 3.92 17.84 -20.18
N LEU A 8 5.25 17.82 -20.14
CA LEU A 8 6.09 18.60 -21.06
C LEU A 8 6.28 17.90 -22.41
N ASN A 9 6.39 16.57 -22.42
CA ASN A 9 6.57 15.80 -23.65
C ASN A 9 6.07 14.35 -23.48
N VAL A 10 4.87 14.07 -24.02
CA VAL A 10 4.22 12.75 -23.94
C VAL A 10 5.07 11.65 -24.57
N GLN A 11 5.75 11.90 -25.68
CA GLN A 11 6.56 10.87 -26.36
C GLN A 11 7.76 10.44 -25.51
N ILE A 12 8.47 11.42 -24.92
CA ILE A 12 9.58 11.13 -23.99
C ILE A 12 9.05 10.48 -22.71
N GLY A 13 7.87 10.89 -22.23
CA GLY A 13 7.21 10.30 -21.08
C GLY A 13 6.90 8.81 -21.27
N ASN A 14 6.31 8.43 -22.41
CA ASN A 14 5.99 7.04 -22.72
C ASN A 14 7.27 6.20 -22.85
N ARG A 15 8.27 6.70 -23.59
CA ARG A 15 9.57 6.03 -23.75
C ARG A 15 10.28 5.82 -22.41
N SER A 16 10.23 6.82 -21.53
CA SER A 16 10.81 6.73 -20.18
C SER A 16 10.06 5.71 -19.32
N SER A 17 8.73 5.65 -19.43
CA SER A 17 7.91 4.70 -18.66
C SER A 17 8.19 3.26 -19.05
N GLU A 18 8.29 2.96 -20.35
CA GLU A 18 8.67 1.61 -20.83
C GLU A 18 10.04 1.17 -20.32
N LEU A 19 11.03 2.07 -20.32
CA LEU A 19 12.35 1.77 -19.80
C LEU A 19 12.32 1.53 -18.28
N LEU A 20 11.54 2.33 -17.55
CA LEU A 20 11.37 2.17 -16.11
C LEU A 20 10.65 0.87 -15.76
N ASP A 21 9.63 0.46 -16.49
CA ASP A 21 8.89 -0.78 -16.23
C ASP A 21 9.79 -2.03 -16.33
N ASN A 22 10.71 -2.03 -17.30
CA ASN A 22 11.71 -3.10 -17.46
C ASN A 22 12.70 -3.16 -16.28
N ILE A 23 13.06 -2.01 -15.69
CA ILE A 23 13.99 -1.94 -14.54
C ILE A 23 13.25 -2.19 -13.22
N MET A 24 12.00 -1.75 -13.10
CA MET A 24 11.18 -1.87 -11.89
C MET A 24 10.93 -3.33 -11.53
N THR A 25 10.72 -4.20 -12.53
CA THR A 25 10.47 -5.63 -12.29
C THR A 25 11.58 -6.30 -11.49
N PRO A 26 12.86 -6.32 -11.93
CA PRO A 26 13.94 -6.91 -11.14
C PRO A 26 14.19 -6.17 -9.82
N VAL A 27 14.00 -4.84 -9.77
CA VAL A 27 14.12 -4.07 -8.53
C VAL A 27 13.09 -4.52 -7.49
N PHE A 28 11.84 -4.74 -7.89
CA PHE A 28 10.80 -5.24 -6.99
C PHE A 28 11.11 -6.65 -6.49
N VAL A 29 11.60 -7.54 -7.35
CA VAL A 29 12.01 -8.89 -6.93
C VAL A 29 13.10 -8.82 -5.86
N LEU A 30 14.15 -8.03 -6.08
CA LEU A 30 15.23 -7.85 -5.11
C LEU A 30 14.75 -7.20 -3.80
N PHE A 31 13.89 -6.18 -3.90
CA PHE A 31 13.30 -5.50 -2.76
C PHE A 31 12.46 -6.45 -1.90
N PHE A 32 11.52 -7.18 -2.51
CA PHE A 32 10.67 -8.13 -1.78
C PHE A 32 11.46 -9.33 -1.25
N ALA A 33 12.50 -9.79 -1.95
CA ALA A 33 13.41 -10.82 -1.43
C ALA A 33 14.17 -10.33 -0.19
N ALA A 34 14.71 -9.11 -0.21
CA ALA A 34 15.40 -8.51 0.94
C ALA A 34 14.47 -8.36 2.15
N ILE A 35 13.22 -7.94 1.93
CA ILE A 35 12.20 -7.86 2.99
C ILE A 35 11.89 -9.25 3.55
N GLY A 36 11.73 -10.25 2.67
CA GLY A 36 11.48 -11.62 3.09
C GLY A 36 12.60 -12.17 3.97
N MET A 37 13.86 -11.87 3.65
CA MET A 37 15.02 -12.25 4.47
C MET A 37 15.08 -11.51 5.81
N ALA A 38 14.63 -10.25 5.86
CA ALA A 38 14.62 -9.45 7.08
C ALA A 38 13.45 -9.76 8.03
N MET A 39 12.49 -10.59 7.61
CA MET A 39 11.34 -10.97 8.41
C MET A 39 11.72 -12.03 9.45
N ASP A 40 11.41 -11.75 10.73
CA ASP A 40 11.64 -12.71 11.81
C ASP A 40 10.37 -13.55 12.04
N PHE A 41 10.37 -14.77 11.51
CA PHE A 41 9.26 -15.71 11.66
C PHE A 41 9.09 -16.23 13.10
N SER A 42 10.09 -16.09 13.96
CA SER A 42 10.07 -16.60 15.34
C SER A 42 9.07 -15.82 16.19
N VAL A 43 8.94 -14.52 15.94
CA VAL A 43 7.97 -13.63 16.62
C VAL A 43 6.59 -13.62 15.97
N PHE A 44 6.44 -14.20 14.77
CA PHE A 44 5.21 -14.15 13.98
C PHE A 44 3.97 -14.67 14.74
N LYS A 45 4.11 -15.76 15.51
CA LYS A 45 2.98 -16.35 16.27
C LYS A 45 2.42 -15.41 17.34
N PHE A 46 3.27 -14.67 18.03
CA PHE A 46 2.86 -13.76 19.11
C PHE A 46 2.38 -12.40 18.59
N MET A 47 2.72 -12.05 17.35
CA MET A 47 2.44 -10.72 16.79
C MET A 47 1.08 -10.59 16.09
N TRP A 48 0.38 -11.71 15.85
CA TRP A 48 -0.92 -11.68 15.17
C TRP A 48 -1.97 -10.74 15.79
N PRO A 49 -2.14 -10.66 17.11
CA PRO A 49 -3.07 -9.71 17.71
C PRO A 49 -2.76 -8.25 17.34
N LEU A 50 -1.47 -7.87 17.33
CA LEU A 50 -1.04 -6.53 16.93
C LEU A 50 -1.24 -6.29 15.44
N VAL A 51 -0.95 -7.28 14.59
CA VAL A 51 -1.19 -7.21 13.14
C VAL A 51 -2.68 -6.99 12.86
N ILE A 52 -3.56 -7.75 13.50
CA ILE A 52 -5.01 -7.62 13.34
C ILE A 52 -5.48 -6.24 13.82
N MET A 53 -5.04 -5.82 15.01
CA MET A 53 -5.38 -4.49 15.54
C MET A 53 -4.95 -3.38 14.58
N TYR A 54 -3.72 -3.46 14.04
CA TYR A 54 -3.22 -2.50 13.06
C TYR A 54 -4.05 -2.52 11.77
N CYS A 55 -4.33 -3.70 11.20
CA CYS A 55 -5.13 -3.85 9.99
C CYS A 55 -6.52 -3.25 10.14
N VAL A 56 -7.21 -3.56 11.25
CA VAL A 56 -8.56 -3.05 11.53
C VAL A 56 -8.52 -1.53 11.74
N GLY A 57 -7.63 -1.04 12.60
CA GLY A 57 -7.51 0.40 12.87
C GLY A 57 -7.19 1.20 11.61
N ARG A 58 -6.24 0.72 10.80
CA ARG A 58 -5.88 1.33 9.51
C ARG A 58 -7.04 1.30 8.52
N SER A 59 -7.72 0.17 8.41
CA SER A 59 -8.85 0.02 7.47
C SER A 59 -10.00 0.96 7.83
N ILE A 60 -10.39 1.00 9.10
CA ILE A 60 -11.42 1.92 9.59
C ILE A 60 -11.00 3.37 9.37
N GLY A 61 -9.75 3.71 9.68
CA GLY A 61 -9.22 5.07 9.47
C GLY A 61 -9.23 5.50 8.01
N LYS A 62 -8.85 4.61 7.08
CA LYS A 62 -8.92 4.89 5.63
C LYS A 62 -10.36 5.03 5.15
N ILE A 63 -11.26 4.13 5.55
CA ILE A 63 -12.65 4.16 5.11
C ILE A 63 -13.34 5.42 5.62
N THR A 64 -13.28 5.68 6.92
CA THR A 64 -13.91 6.86 7.52
C THR A 64 -13.26 8.16 7.04
N GLY A 65 -11.92 8.19 6.93
CA GLY A 65 -11.17 9.32 6.39
C GLY A 65 -11.54 9.65 4.94
N CYS A 66 -11.68 8.65 4.07
CA CYS A 66 -12.14 8.86 2.69
C CYS A 66 -13.60 9.34 2.63
N SER A 67 -14.49 8.78 3.46
CA SER A 67 -15.89 9.21 3.50
C SER A 67 -16.04 10.65 4.00
N LEU A 68 -15.32 11.02 5.06
CA LEU A 68 -15.29 12.37 5.58
C LEU A 68 -14.65 13.33 4.57
N GLY A 69 -13.46 12.99 4.05
CA GLY A 69 -12.78 13.79 3.03
C GLY A 69 -13.67 14.04 1.82
N GLY A 70 -14.35 13.01 1.31
CA GLY A 70 -15.32 13.11 0.23
C GLY A 70 -16.55 13.96 0.56
N ALA A 71 -16.99 13.97 1.83
CA ALA A 71 -18.06 14.84 2.29
C ALA A 71 -17.64 16.31 2.32
N LEU A 72 -16.46 16.60 2.89
CA LEU A 72 -15.89 17.95 2.93
C LEU A 72 -15.63 18.52 1.53
N SER A 73 -15.16 17.68 0.59
CA SER A 73 -14.93 18.08 -0.81
C SER A 73 -16.20 18.15 -1.66
N LYS A 74 -17.39 17.90 -1.08
CA LYS A 74 -18.68 17.84 -1.81
C LYS A 74 -18.65 16.88 -3.01
N SER A 75 -17.89 15.80 -2.91
CA SER A 75 -17.78 14.79 -3.98
C SER A 75 -19.09 14.00 -4.19
N GLU A 76 -19.16 13.23 -5.25
CA GLU A 76 -20.29 12.33 -5.52
C GLU A 76 -20.45 11.26 -4.43
N SER A 77 -21.68 10.76 -4.25
CA SER A 77 -22.01 9.75 -3.23
C SER A 77 -21.21 8.46 -3.40
N LYS A 78 -20.93 8.07 -4.66
CA LYS A 78 -20.11 6.88 -4.99
C LYS A 78 -18.68 7.00 -4.44
N ILE A 79 -18.09 8.20 -4.52
CA ILE A 79 -16.73 8.46 -4.01
C ILE A 79 -16.72 8.37 -2.48
N LYS A 80 -17.68 9.01 -1.80
CA LYS A 80 -17.79 8.99 -0.33
C LYS A 80 -17.92 7.57 0.22
N LYS A 81 -18.65 6.71 -0.49
CA LYS A 81 -18.99 5.37 -0.01
C LYS A 81 -17.96 4.30 -0.40
N TYR A 82 -17.35 4.40 -1.59
CA TYR A 82 -16.57 3.29 -2.15
C TYR A 82 -15.06 3.55 -2.23
N LEU A 83 -14.61 4.81 -2.26
CA LEU A 83 -13.18 5.13 -2.38
C LEU A 83 -12.34 4.52 -1.24
N GLY A 84 -12.89 4.51 -0.02
CA GLY A 84 -12.22 3.94 1.14
C GLY A 84 -11.81 2.48 0.95
N PHE A 85 -12.68 1.66 0.35
CA PHE A 85 -12.39 0.24 0.07
C PHE A 85 -11.35 0.07 -1.03
N ALA A 86 -11.40 0.90 -2.07
CA ALA A 86 -10.40 0.89 -3.15
C ALA A 86 -9.01 1.34 -2.68
N MET A 87 -8.94 2.12 -1.60
CA MET A 87 -7.71 2.66 -1.05
C MET A 87 -7.08 1.76 0.01
N LEU A 88 -7.63 0.59 0.34
CA LEU A 88 -7.08 -0.29 1.38
C LEU A 88 -5.73 -0.89 1.00
N ASP A 89 -5.37 -0.85 -0.27
CA ASP A 89 -4.07 -1.32 -0.75
C ASP A 89 -2.89 -0.70 0.04
N GLN A 90 -1.88 -1.53 0.25
CA GLN A 90 -0.65 -1.16 0.93
C GLN A 90 0.53 -1.51 0.04
N ALA A 91 1.07 -0.49 -0.63
CA ALA A 91 2.19 -0.65 -1.57
C ALA A 91 3.55 -0.80 -0.86
N GLY A 92 4.57 -1.15 -1.65
CA GLY A 92 5.96 -1.33 -1.18
C GLY A 92 6.56 -0.12 -0.47
N VAL A 93 6.04 1.09 -0.69
CA VAL A 93 6.44 2.31 0.04
C VAL A 93 6.28 2.14 1.54
N ALA A 94 5.21 1.48 2.00
CA ALA A 94 4.98 1.24 3.43
C ALA A 94 6.09 0.40 4.05
N ILE A 95 6.58 -0.62 3.33
CA ILE A 95 7.68 -1.46 3.80
C ILE A 95 9.02 -0.69 3.72
N GLY A 96 9.24 0.11 2.69
CA GLY A 96 10.44 0.96 2.60
C GLY A 96 10.55 1.94 3.77
N LEU A 97 9.44 2.57 4.16
CA LEU A 97 9.38 3.43 5.35
C LEU A 97 9.58 2.63 6.65
N ALA A 98 9.07 1.40 6.72
CA ALA A 98 9.29 0.51 7.86
C ALA A 98 10.78 0.15 8.03
N PHE A 99 11.49 -0.07 6.91
CA PHE A 99 12.93 -0.34 6.93
C PHE A 99 13.72 0.88 7.41
N LEU A 100 13.39 2.08 6.94
CA LEU A 100 14.00 3.32 7.43
C LEU A 100 13.73 3.54 8.92
N ALA A 101 12.50 3.30 9.38
CA ALA A 101 12.16 3.38 10.79
C ALA A 101 12.94 2.35 11.63
N ALA A 102 13.08 1.13 11.13
CA ALA A 102 13.86 0.09 11.79
C ALA A 102 15.35 0.44 11.88
N GLN A 103 15.92 1.07 10.84
CA GLN A 103 17.30 1.55 10.86
C GLN A 103 17.49 2.69 11.87
N ALA A 104 16.56 3.65 11.92
CA ALA A 104 16.57 4.73 12.91
C ALA A 104 16.44 4.21 14.36
N LEU A 105 15.77 3.07 14.54
CA LEU A 105 15.54 2.42 15.84
C LEU A 105 16.48 1.22 16.09
N SER A 106 17.59 1.11 15.33
CA SER A 106 18.51 -0.02 15.37
C SER A 106 19.16 -0.28 16.74
N GLY A 107 19.25 0.75 17.61
CA GLY A 107 19.67 0.59 19.01
C GLY A 107 18.64 -0.08 19.92
N SER A 108 17.48 -0.49 19.40
CA SER A 108 16.39 -1.10 20.16
C SER A 108 15.89 -2.39 19.50
N ALA A 109 15.35 -3.32 20.29
CA ALA A 109 14.74 -4.56 19.81
C ALA A 109 13.41 -4.35 19.03
N LEU A 110 13.07 -3.10 18.67
CA LEU A 110 11.84 -2.74 17.95
C LEU A 110 11.99 -2.81 16.43
N GLY A 111 13.19 -2.63 15.88
CA GLY A 111 13.39 -2.55 14.42
C GLY A 111 12.86 -3.77 13.65
N GLY A 112 13.28 -4.98 14.06
CA GLY A 112 12.81 -6.23 13.44
C GLY A 112 11.30 -6.47 13.62
N LYS A 113 10.73 -6.01 14.74
CA LYS A 113 9.28 -6.09 15.00
C LYS A 113 8.49 -5.20 14.05
N ILE A 114 8.96 -3.98 13.78
CA ILE A 114 8.31 -3.04 12.86
C ILE A 114 8.29 -3.62 11.44
N ILE A 115 9.43 -4.14 10.96
CA ILE A 115 9.52 -4.78 9.63
C ILE A 115 8.55 -5.96 9.55
N THR A 116 8.53 -6.82 10.57
CA THR A 116 7.65 -8.00 10.60
C THR A 116 6.17 -7.63 10.57
N ILE A 117 5.73 -6.64 11.38
CA ILE A 117 4.34 -6.15 11.35
C ILE A 117 4.00 -5.55 9.99
N MET A 118 4.87 -4.68 9.46
CA MET A 118 4.59 -3.97 8.22
C MET A 118 4.57 -4.92 7.02
N ALA A 119 5.45 -5.91 6.99
CA ALA A 119 5.45 -6.93 5.95
C ALA A 119 4.21 -7.86 6.06
N ALA A 120 3.86 -8.34 7.26
CA ALA A 120 2.66 -9.16 7.47
C ALA A 120 1.37 -8.42 7.10
N THR A 121 1.22 -7.17 7.53
CA THR A 121 0.07 -6.33 7.19
C THR A 121 0.01 -6.02 5.70
N THR A 122 1.15 -5.85 5.02
CA THR A 122 1.22 -5.66 3.57
C THR A 122 0.73 -6.89 2.83
N VAL A 123 1.12 -8.10 3.26
CA VAL A 123 0.61 -9.35 2.66
C VAL A 123 -0.91 -9.47 2.83
N VAL A 124 -1.43 -9.18 4.03
CA VAL A 124 -2.88 -9.22 4.30
C VAL A 124 -3.64 -8.24 3.42
N HIS A 125 -3.23 -6.97 3.38
CA HIS A 125 -3.90 -5.97 2.55
C HIS A 125 -3.71 -6.24 1.06
N GLY A 126 -2.54 -6.71 0.63
CA GLY A 126 -2.29 -7.06 -0.77
C GLY A 126 -3.18 -8.21 -1.26
N LEU A 127 -3.52 -9.17 -0.40
CA LEU A 127 -4.46 -10.24 -0.75
C LEU A 127 -5.92 -9.78 -0.75
N LEU A 128 -6.30 -8.92 0.20
CA LEU A 128 -7.67 -8.40 0.32
C LEU A 128 -7.98 -7.26 -0.65
N SER A 129 -6.97 -6.55 -1.13
CA SER A 129 -7.10 -5.35 -1.96
C SER A 129 -7.77 -5.62 -3.32
N PRO A 130 -7.35 -6.61 -4.14
CA PRO A 130 -7.99 -6.87 -5.43
C PRO A 130 -9.50 -7.11 -5.38
N PRO A 131 -10.06 -7.99 -4.52
CA PRO A 131 -11.50 -8.17 -4.46
C PRO A 131 -12.22 -6.93 -3.92
N LEU A 132 -11.63 -6.18 -3.00
CA LEU A 132 -12.22 -4.95 -2.45
C LEU A 132 -12.24 -3.81 -3.48
N ILE A 133 -11.19 -3.67 -4.28
CA ILE A 133 -11.15 -2.74 -5.41
C ILE A 133 -12.22 -3.12 -6.43
N GLN A 134 -12.30 -4.39 -6.82
CA GLN A 134 -13.34 -4.84 -7.76
C GLN A 134 -14.76 -4.56 -7.23
N TYR A 135 -14.99 -4.81 -5.94
CA TYR A 135 -16.26 -4.50 -5.29
C TYR A 135 -16.56 -2.99 -5.33
N ALA A 136 -15.58 -2.15 -4.97
CA ALA A 136 -15.73 -0.70 -4.95
C ALA A 136 -16.05 -0.14 -6.34
N VAL A 137 -15.30 -0.55 -7.36
CA VAL A 137 -15.47 -0.08 -8.76
C VAL A 137 -16.82 -0.53 -9.33
N LYS A 138 -17.22 -1.80 -9.10
CA LYS A 138 -18.53 -2.31 -9.52
C LYS A 138 -19.68 -1.56 -8.85
N LYS A 139 -19.60 -1.33 -7.54
CA LYS A 139 -20.64 -0.62 -6.80
C LYS A 139 -20.66 0.88 -7.07
N ALA A 140 -19.56 1.46 -7.53
CA ALA A 140 -19.51 2.83 -8.02
C ALA A 140 -20.13 2.99 -9.40
N GLY A 141 -20.44 1.89 -10.12
CA GLY A 141 -20.91 1.93 -11.50
C GLY A 141 -19.81 2.28 -12.50
N GLU A 142 -18.54 2.11 -12.12
CA GLU A 142 -17.37 2.43 -12.95
C GLU A 142 -16.78 1.17 -13.63
N ALA A 143 -17.29 -0.02 -13.30
CA ALA A 143 -16.99 -1.23 -14.04
C ALA A 143 -17.99 -1.37 -15.21
N ASN A 144 -17.52 -1.16 -16.44
CA ASN A 144 -18.23 -1.61 -17.64
C ASN A 144 -17.99 -3.11 -17.83
N ILE A 145 -18.68 -3.94 -17.05
CA ILE A 145 -18.75 -5.40 -17.22
C ILE A 145 -20.21 -5.80 -17.29
#